data_AF-A0A2E0Y6X1-F1
#
_entry.id   AF-A0A2E0Y6X1-F1
#
_cell.length_a   1.000
_cell.length_b   1.000
_cell.length_c   1.000
_cell.angle_alpha   90.00
_cell.angle_beta   90.00
_cell.angle_gamma   90.00
#
_symmetry.space_group_name_H-M   'P 1'
#
loop_
_entity.id
_entity.type
_entity.pdbx_description
1 polymer ?
#
loop_
_entity_poly.entity_id
_entity_poly.type
_entity_poly.pdbx_seq_one_letter_code
_entity_poly.pdbx_strand_id
1 'polypeptide(L)'
;MIMHPSARTAGFSIIEFVVVIVLIGVLAAVALPRFIDTEDDARQAALATMRGTLIDAAALINAQARIEGLGEGSGSITVTGATIALHSGYPVSHWMQAVRYMVNQDTVVWTPAGTVCEATWCARGNQTSLAGAPPVTGRAAKIWPRGYAWGDRCGVYYINNENGEPPLVGILDADC
;
A
#
# COMPACT_ATOMS: atom_id res chain seq x y z
N MET A 1 61.52 -9.17 29.94
CA MET A 1 60.52 -9.10 31.02
C MET A 1 59.83 -7.75 30.90
N ILE A 2 58.65 -7.72 30.25
CA ILE A 2 57.91 -6.47 29.99
C ILE A 2 56.74 -6.42 30.96
N MET A 3 56.72 -5.41 31.84
CA MET A 3 55.62 -5.13 32.77
C MET A 3 54.42 -4.57 31.99
N HIS A 4 53.27 -5.25 32.05
CA HIS A 4 51.98 -4.66 31.67
C HIS A 4 51.39 -3.93 32.89
N PRO A 5 51.12 -2.61 32.81
CA PRO A 5 50.45 -1.88 33.87
C PRO A 5 48.97 -2.31 33.96
N SER A 6 48.53 -2.73 35.15
CA SER A 6 47.12 -3.03 35.43
C SER A 6 46.34 -1.73 35.65
N ALA A 7 45.55 -1.33 34.66
CA ALA A 7 44.56 -0.27 34.82
C ALA A 7 43.44 -0.78 35.75
N ARG A 8 43.14 -0.04 36.82
CA ARG A 8 42.01 -0.36 37.70
C ARG A 8 40.70 -0.07 36.95
N THR A 9 39.97 -1.11 36.58
CA THR A 9 38.61 -0.96 36.05
C THR A 9 37.70 -0.47 37.18
N ALA A 10 37.24 0.77 37.09
CA ALA A 10 36.16 1.25 37.95
C ALA A 10 34.86 0.52 37.55
N GLY A 11 34.29 -0.27 38.47
CA GLY A 11 32.99 -0.91 38.25
C GLY A 11 31.85 0.09 38.40
N PHE A 12 30.82 -0.05 37.56
CA PHE A 12 29.57 0.72 37.66
C PHE A 12 28.83 0.38 38.97
N SER A 13 28.15 1.36 39.57
CA SER A 13 27.37 1.14 40.80
C SER A 13 26.01 0.51 40.49
N ILE A 14 25.49 -0.35 41.38
CA ILE A 14 24.15 -0.94 41.22
C ILE A 14 23.07 0.14 41.18
N ILE A 15 23.21 1.22 41.95
CA ILE A 15 22.24 2.32 41.94
C ILE A 15 22.20 3.05 40.59
N GLU A 16 23.34 3.09 39.90
CA GLU A 16 23.46 3.72 38.59
C GLU A 16 22.62 2.95 37.55
N PHE A 17 22.68 1.62 37.62
CA PHE A 17 21.85 0.78 36.76
C PHE A 17 20.36 0.88 37.10
N VAL A 18 20.01 0.96 38.39
CA VAL A 18 18.62 1.13 38.86
C VAL A 18 18.02 2.44 38.38
N VAL A 19 18.76 3.56 38.47
CA VAL A 19 18.28 4.85 38.00
C VAL A 19 18.09 4.83 36.47
N VAL A 20 19.00 4.20 35.72
CA VAL A 20 18.89 4.09 34.26
C VAL A 20 17.64 3.33 33.83
N ILE A 21 17.35 2.16 34.43
CA ILE A 21 16.14 1.41 34.06
C ILE A 21 14.85 2.15 34.43
N VAL A 22 14.85 2.88 35.56
CA VAL A 22 13.70 3.70 35.97
C VAL A 22 13.48 4.85 34.98
N LEU A 23 14.55 5.53 34.58
CA LEU A 23 14.49 6.61 33.60
C LEU A 23 14.00 6.11 32.24
N ILE A 24 14.54 5.00 31.73
CA ILE A 24 14.07 4.39 30.47
C ILE A 24 12.60 3.97 30.59
N GLY A 25 12.17 3.45 31.75
CA GLY A 25 10.78 3.08 32.00
C GLY A 25 9.81 4.27 31.88
N VAL A 26 10.14 5.42 32.46
CA VAL A 26 9.30 6.63 32.36
C VAL A 26 9.29 7.19 30.93
N LEU A 27 10.44 7.23 30.26
CA LEU A 27 10.52 7.69 28.87
C LEU A 27 9.69 6.80 27.93
N ALA A 28 9.75 5.48 28.10
CA ALA A 28 8.97 4.54 27.29
C ALA A 28 7.46 4.72 27.52
N ALA A 29 7.01 4.93 28.76
CA ALA A 29 5.60 5.10 29.09
C ALA A 29 4.97 6.35 28.43
N VAL A 30 5.74 7.42 28.24
CA VAL A 30 5.26 8.66 27.59
C VAL A 30 5.40 8.59 26.06
N ALA A 31 6.43 7.94 25.54
CA ALA A 31 6.69 7.87 24.11
C ALA A 31 5.79 6.87 23.36
N LEU A 32 5.46 5.72 23.99
CA LEU A 32 4.74 4.63 23.32
C LEU A 32 3.34 5.02 22.81
N PRO A 33 2.48 5.72 23.59
CA PRO A 33 1.14 6.07 23.10
C PRO A 33 1.17 6.94 21.84
N ARG A 34 2.05 7.95 21.81
CA ARG A 34 2.19 8.84 20.65
C ARG A 34 2.76 8.14 19.42
N PHE A 35 3.61 7.14 19.63
CA PHE A 35 4.18 6.37 18.53
C PHE A 35 3.08 5.58 17.79
N ILE A 36 2.15 4.95 18.53
CA ILE A 36 1.02 4.21 17.96
C ILE A 36 0.10 5.14 17.14
N ASP A 37 -0.26 6.31 17.70
CA ASP A 37 -1.09 7.29 16.98
C ASP A 37 -0.43 7.73 15.65
N THR A 38 0.89 7.94 15.67
CA THR A 38 1.65 8.34 14.47
C THR A 38 1.69 7.24 13.41
N GLU A 39 1.74 5.97 13.82
CA GLU A 39 1.70 4.84 12.89
C GLU A 39 0.34 4.72 12.18
N ASP A 40 -0.76 4.95 12.90
CA ASP A 40 -2.10 4.93 12.33
C ASP A 40 -2.33 6.10 11.36
N ASP A 41 -1.91 7.32 11.73
CA ASP A 41 -1.93 8.48 10.84
C ASP A 41 -1.08 8.25 9.59
N ALA A 42 0.10 7.66 9.75
CA ALA A 42 0.98 7.30 8.63
C ALA A 42 0.31 6.28 7.70
N ARG A 43 -0.41 5.30 8.24
CA ARG A 43 -1.16 4.30 7.44
C ARG A 43 -2.27 4.97 6.64
N GLN A 44 -3.07 5.84 7.26
CA GLN A 44 -4.12 6.57 6.56
C GLN A 44 -3.56 7.48 5.47
N ALA A 45 -2.47 8.20 5.74
CA ALA A 45 -1.79 9.01 4.75
C ALA A 45 -1.24 8.17 3.57
N ALA A 46 -0.73 6.98 3.85
CA ALA A 46 -0.23 6.07 2.83
C ALA A 46 -1.37 5.52 1.95
N LEU A 47 -2.53 5.17 2.54
CA LEU A 47 -3.73 4.80 1.78
C LEU A 47 -4.23 5.95 0.92
N ALA A 48 -4.27 7.17 1.45
CA ALA A 48 -4.66 8.36 0.69
C ALA A 48 -3.71 8.64 -0.49
N THR A 49 -2.40 8.47 -0.27
CA THR A 49 -1.38 8.59 -1.32
C THR A 49 -1.57 7.53 -2.41
N MET A 50 -1.86 6.29 -2.01
CA MET A 50 -2.09 5.19 -2.95
C MET A 50 -3.35 5.44 -3.79
N ARG A 51 -4.42 5.97 -3.17
CA ARG A 51 -5.64 6.41 -3.88
C ARG A 51 -5.34 7.51 -4.89
N GLY A 52 -4.60 8.54 -4.50
CA GLY A 52 -4.20 9.62 -5.40
C GLY A 52 -3.44 9.10 -6.61
N THR A 53 -2.45 8.24 -6.35
CA THR A 53 -1.63 7.59 -7.39
C THR A 53 -2.49 6.84 -8.42
N LEU A 54 -3.49 6.08 -7.97
CA LEU A 54 -4.39 5.35 -8.87
C LEU A 54 -5.28 6.27 -9.72
N ILE A 55 -5.78 7.36 -9.13
CA ILE A 55 -6.59 8.36 -9.84
C ILE A 55 -5.74 9.05 -10.91
N ASP A 56 -4.55 9.51 -10.53
CA ASP A 56 -3.64 10.24 -11.42
C ASP A 56 -3.18 9.34 -12.57
N ALA A 57 -2.78 8.10 -12.28
CA ALA A 57 -2.38 7.14 -13.29
C ALA A 57 -3.54 6.82 -14.26
N ALA A 58 -4.76 6.62 -13.75
CA ALA A 58 -5.92 6.34 -14.59
C ALA A 58 -6.28 7.52 -15.49
N ALA A 59 -6.19 8.75 -14.98
CA ALA A 59 -6.43 9.96 -15.76
C ALA A 59 -5.38 10.16 -16.85
N LEU A 60 -4.10 9.95 -16.54
CA LEU A 60 -3.01 10.06 -17.51
C LEU A 60 -3.14 9.01 -18.61
N ILE A 61 -3.37 7.75 -18.24
CA ILE A 61 -3.57 6.65 -19.19
C ILE A 61 -4.80 6.91 -20.06
N ASN A 62 -5.88 7.43 -19.48
CA ASN A 62 -7.08 7.80 -20.23
C ASN A 62 -6.83 8.90 -21.25
N ALA A 63 -6.10 9.96 -20.86
CA ALA A 63 -5.74 11.02 -21.78
C ALA A 63 -4.97 10.48 -23.00
N GLN A 64 -4.00 9.59 -22.77
CA GLN A 64 -3.28 8.94 -23.87
C GLN A 64 -4.19 8.03 -24.71
N ALA A 65 -5.02 7.20 -24.06
CA ALA A 65 -5.95 6.31 -24.74
C ALA A 65 -6.92 7.06 -25.67
N ARG A 66 -7.41 8.24 -25.23
CA ARG A 66 -8.31 9.08 -26.03
C ARG A 66 -7.62 9.67 -27.26
N ILE A 67 -6.34 10.04 -27.14
CA ILE A 67 -5.54 10.51 -28.28
C ILE A 67 -5.35 9.38 -29.30
N GLU A 68 -5.18 8.14 -28.84
CA GLU A 68 -5.03 6.95 -29.68
C GLU A 68 -6.37 6.39 -30.20
N GLY A 69 -7.50 7.02 -29.89
CA GLY A 69 -8.83 6.57 -30.32
C GLY A 69 -9.36 5.33 -29.59
N LEU A 70 -8.74 4.94 -28.48
CA LEU A 70 -9.10 3.77 -27.66
C LEU A 70 -10.12 4.11 -26.56
N GLY A 71 -11.04 5.03 -26.87
CA GLY A 71 -12.01 5.56 -25.93
C GLY A 71 -13.19 4.63 -25.62
N GLU A 72 -13.33 3.53 -26.35
CA GLU A 72 -14.45 2.60 -26.30
C GLU A 72 -13.96 1.17 -26.45
N GLY A 73 -14.67 0.22 -25.80
CA GLY A 73 -14.35 -1.21 -25.89
C GLY A 73 -12.98 -1.59 -25.34
N SER A 74 -12.54 -2.81 -25.61
CA SER A 74 -11.23 -3.31 -25.20
C SER A 74 -10.12 -2.77 -26.09
N GLY A 75 -9.01 -2.36 -25.48
CA GLY A 75 -7.83 -1.89 -26.19
C GLY A 75 -6.56 -2.08 -25.36
N SER A 76 -5.41 -1.64 -25.88
CA SER A 76 -4.19 -1.58 -25.11
C SER A 76 -3.29 -0.46 -25.61
N ILE A 77 -2.60 0.19 -24.68
CA ILE A 77 -1.58 1.20 -24.98
C ILE A 77 -0.21 0.71 -24.52
N THR A 78 0.85 1.18 -25.15
CA THR A 78 2.21 0.94 -24.70
C THR A 78 2.76 2.21 -24.05
N VAL A 79 3.01 2.15 -22.74
CA VAL A 79 3.60 3.24 -21.97
C VAL A 79 4.95 2.76 -21.46
N THR A 80 6.03 3.45 -21.84
CA THR A 80 7.39 3.16 -21.36
C THR A 80 7.86 1.71 -21.58
N GLY A 81 7.41 1.06 -22.67
CA GLY A 81 7.75 -0.33 -23.00
C GLY A 81 6.90 -1.39 -22.29
N ALA A 82 5.94 -0.98 -21.46
CA ALA A 82 4.94 -1.86 -20.87
C ALA A 82 3.58 -1.72 -21.59
N THR A 83 2.92 -2.84 -21.85
CA THR A 83 1.57 -2.85 -22.44
C THR A 83 0.53 -2.83 -21.33
N ILE A 84 -0.30 -1.78 -21.34
CA ILE A 84 -1.39 -1.57 -20.40
C ILE A 84 -2.71 -1.89 -21.12
N ALA A 85 -3.44 -2.89 -20.64
CA ALA A 85 -4.76 -3.21 -21.15
C ALA A 85 -5.79 -2.18 -20.66
N LEU A 86 -6.66 -1.77 -21.58
CA LEU A 86 -7.69 -0.78 -21.37
C LEU A 86 -9.07 -1.36 -21.66
N HIS A 87 -10.07 -0.79 -21.01
CA HIS A 87 -11.46 -0.90 -21.43
C HIS A 87 -12.12 0.48 -21.36
N SER A 88 -12.73 0.90 -22.46
CA SER A 88 -13.42 2.19 -22.62
C SER A 88 -12.53 3.38 -22.22
N GLY A 89 -11.27 3.33 -22.64
CA GLY A 89 -10.27 4.36 -22.37
C GLY A 89 -9.62 4.32 -21.00
N TYR A 90 -10.04 3.47 -20.07
CA TYR A 90 -9.42 3.38 -18.73
C TYR A 90 -8.65 2.08 -18.54
N PRO A 91 -7.60 2.06 -17.70
CA PRO A 91 -6.92 0.81 -17.34
C PRO A 91 -7.92 -0.22 -16.81
N VAL A 92 -7.81 -1.47 -17.24
CA VAL A 92 -8.63 -2.54 -16.66
C VAL A 92 -8.20 -2.81 -15.22
N SER A 93 -9.10 -3.31 -14.37
CA SER A 93 -8.77 -3.64 -12.99
C SER A 93 -8.01 -4.96 -12.84
N HIS A 94 -7.22 -5.37 -13.84
CA HIS A 94 -6.41 -6.58 -13.81
C HIS A 94 -5.00 -6.25 -13.35
N TRP A 95 -4.50 -6.99 -12.34
CA TRP A 95 -3.19 -6.70 -11.74
C TRP A 95 -2.05 -6.75 -12.76
N MET A 96 -1.86 -7.89 -13.42
CA MET A 96 -0.73 -8.08 -14.34
C MET A 96 -0.81 -7.30 -15.66
N GLN A 97 -2.01 -6.85 -16.05
CA GLN A 97 -2.23 -6.24 -17.36
C GLN A 97 -2.34 -4.71 -17.28
N ALA A 98 -2.57 -4.15 -16.09
CA ALA A 98 -2.81 -2.71 -15.96
C ALA A 98 -2.40 -2.16 -14.59
N VAL A 99 -3.05 -2.59 -13.51
CA VAL A 99 -2.93 -1.93 -12.20
C VAL A 99 -1.50 -1.91 -11.66
N ARG A 100 -0.69 -2.95 -11.92
CA ARG A 100 0.73 -2.97 -11.54
C ARG A 100 1.54 -1.80 -12.13
N TYR A 101 1.19 -1.34 -13.34
CA TYR A 101 1.88 -0.23 -14.01
C TYR A 101 1.40 1.15 -13.55
N MET A 102 0.31 1.20 -12.78
CA MET A 102 -0.20 2.42 -12.18
C MET A 102 0.50 2.74 -10.84
N VAL A 103 1.22 1.79 -10.26
CA VAL A 103 1.79 1.87 -8.91
C VAL A 103 3.25 1.45 -8.90
N ASN A 104 3.95 1.68 -7.78
CA ASN A 104 5.34 1.26 -7.65
C ASN A 104 5.45 -0.27 -7.50
N GLN A 105 5.82 -0.94 -8.60
CA GLN A 105 5.97 -2.39 -8.68
C GLN A 105 7.00 -3.02 -7.74
N ASP A 106 7.98 -2.26 -7.24
CA ASP A 106 9.01 -2.80 -6.34
C ASP A 106 8.47 -2.99 -4.91
N THR A 107 7.39 -2.29 -4.59
CA THR A 107 6.79 -2.26 -3.25
C THR A 107 5.47 -3.02 -3.15
N VAL A 108 4.82 -3.28 -4.28
CA VAL A 108 3.49 -3.91 -4.36
C VAL A 108 3.58 -5.29 -5.01
N VAL A 109 3.19 -6.33 -4.27
CA VAL A 109 3.29 -7.72 -4.71
C VAL A 109 1.91 -8.32 -4.95
N TRP A 110 1.78 -9.20 -5.96
CA TRP A 110 0.54 -9.95 -6.14
C TRP A 110 0.36 -10.98 -5.02
N THR A 111 -0.83 -11.07 -4.42
CA THR A 111 -1.07 -11.97 -3.28
C THR A 111 -2.40 -12.74 -3.41
N PRO A 112 -2.42 -14.06 -3.14
CA PRO A 112 -3.64 -14.84 -3.07
C PRO A 112 -4.63 -14.33 -2.01
N ALA A 113 -5.92 -14.62 -2.17
CA ALA A 113 -6.96 -14.11 -1.29
C ALA A 113 -6.92 -14.71 0.12
N GLY A 114 -6.42 -15.95 0.25
CA GLY A 114 -6.35 -16.67 1.52
C GLY A 114 -5.05 -16.44 2.31
N THR A 115 -4.21 -15.51 1.88
CA THR A 115 -2.90 -15.25 2.50
C THR A 115 -2.83 -13.82 3.04
N VAL A 116 -2.26 -13.68 4.23
CA VAL A 116 -1.95 -12.37 4.81
C VAL A 116 -0.82 -11.73 4.02
N CYS A 117 -0.87 -10.41 3.85
CA CYS A 117 0.17 -9.67 3.16
C CYS A 117 1.48 -9.63 3.95
N GLU A 118 2.55 -10.18 3.38
CA GLU A 118 3.90 -10.13 3.96
C GLU A 118 4.77 -9.01 3.36
N ALA A 119 4.42 -8.49 2.17
CA ALA A 119 5.09 -7.34 1.55
C ALA A 119 4.62 -6.02 2.17
N THR A 120 5.25 -4.90 1.80
CA THR A 120 4.79 -3.55 2.22
C THR A 120 3.36 -3.31 1.75
N TRP A 121 3.10 -3.66 0.48
CA TRP A 121 1.78 -3.63 -0.13
C TRP A 121 1.53 -4.93 -0.89
N CYS A 122 0.29 -5.38 -0.85
CA CYS A 122 -0.18 -6.51 -1.63
C CYS A 122 -1.33 -6.08 -2.52
N ALA A 123 -1.48 -6.73 -3.65
CA ALA A 123 -2.50 -6.39 -4.61
C ALA A 123 -3.10 -7.61 -5.30
N ARG A 124 -4.36 -7.45 -5.71
CA ARG A 124 -5.10 -8.43 -6.49
C ARG A 124 -6.13 -7.71 -7.33
N GLY A 125 -6.30 -8.18 -8.56
CA GLY A 125 -7.23 -7.61 -9.54
C GLY A 125 -8.14 -8.66 -10.16
N ASN A 126 -8.89 -8.23 -11.16
CA ASN A 126 -9.81 -9.03 -11.95
C ASN A 126 -10.93 -9.69 -11.12
N GLN A 127 -11.43 -8.98 -10.10
CA GLN A 127 -12.51 -9.46 -9.25
C GLN A 127 -13.84 -8.84 -9.66
N THR A 128 -14.94 -9.56 -9.47
CA THR A 128 -16.32 -9.08 -9.70
C THR A 128 -17.03 -8.67 -8.42
N SER A 129 -16.34 -8.77 -7.28
CA SER A 129 -16.84 -8.31 -5.99
C SER A 129 -15.66 -7.97 -5.09
N LEU A 130 -15.89 -7.05 -4.15
CA LEU A 130 -14.91 -6.65 -3.17
C LEU A 130 -15.61 -6.31 -1.85
N ALA A 131 -15.13 -6.89 -0.75
CA ALA A 131 -15.72 -6.68 0.57
C ALA A 131 -15.60 -5.21 0.99
N GLY A 132 -16.72 -4.62 1.41
CA GLY A 132 -16.78 -3.22 1.84
C GLY A 132 -16.81 -2.17 0.72
N ALA A 133 -16.63 -2.57 -0.54
CA ALA A 133 -16.69 -1.66 -1.68
C ALA A 133 -18.11 -1.61 -2.29
N PRO A 134 -18.43 -0.57 -3.08
CA PRO A 134 -19.66 -0.52 -3.86
C PRO A 134 -19.80 -1.72 -4.83
N PRO A 135 -21.02 -2.02 -5.30
CA PRO A 135 -21.25 -3.05 -6.31
C PRO A 135 -20.36 -2.86 -7.54
N VAL A 136 -19.71 -3.93 -7.96
CA VAL A 136 -18.78 -3.95 -9.10
C VAL A 136 -19.57 -4.42 -10.32
N THR A 137 -19.79 -3.53 -11.30
CA THR A 137 -20.45 -3.92 -12.57
C THR A 137 -19.46 -4.42 -13.61
N GLY A 138 -18.20 -3.96 -13.55
CA GLY A 138 -17.10 -4.43 -14.39
C GLY A 138 -16.11 -5.27 -13.58
N ARG A 139 -14.90 -4.75 -13.39
CA ARG A 139 -13.82 -5.42 -12.64
C ARG A 139 -13.26 -4.53 -11.55
N ALA A 140 -12.81 -5.15 -10.47
CA ALA A 140 -12.20 -4.51 -9.32
C ALA A 140 -10.78 -5.04 -9.06
N ALA A 141 -9.95 -4.14 -8.55
CA ALA A 141 -8.68 -4.44 -7.93
C ALA A 141 -8.64 -3.81 -6.54
N LYS A 142 -7.93 -4.45 -5.61
CA LYS A 142 -7.60 -3.89 -4.31
C LYS A 142 -6.10 -3.98 -4.08
N ILE A 143 -5.56 -2.95 -3.44
CA ILE A 143 -4.23 -2.89 -2.89
C ILE A 143 -4.37 -2.71 -1.37
N TRP A 144 -3.70 -3.53 -0.57
CA TRP A 144 -3.81 -3.50 0.89
C TRP A 144 -2.43 -3.60 1.56
N PRO A 145 -2.25 -3.04 2.76
CA PRO A 145 -0.94 -3.02 3.43
C PRO A 145 -0.59 -4.36 4.08
N ARG A 146 0.67 -4.48 4.52
CA ARG A 146 1.18 -5.60 5.34
C ARG A 146 0.25 -5.91 6.52
N GLY A 147 0.09 -7.19 6.83
CA GLY A 147 -0.65 -7.65 8.01
C GLY A 147 -2.14 -7.86 7.77
N TYR A 148 -2.68 -7.39 6.64
CA TYR A 148 -4.07 -7.60 6.24
C TYR A 148 -4.18 -8.64 5.12
N ALA A 149 -5.35 -9.28 5.06
CA ALA A 149 -5.74 -10.22 4.04
C ALA A 149 -6.72 -9.59 3.03
N TRP A 150 -6.99 -10.32 1.94
CA TRP A 150 -7.97 -9.89 0.95
C TRP A 150 -9.39 -9.73 1.53
N GLY A 151 -9.75 -10.50 2.55
CA GLY A 151 -11.08 -10.41 3.17
C GLY A 151 -11.30 -9.12 3.98
N ASP A 152 -10.21 -8.51 4.46
CA ASP A 152 -10.30 -7.36 5.36
C ASP A 152 -10.68 -6.10 4.56
N ARG A 153 -11.52 -5.25 5.16
CA ARG A 153 -11.92 -3.94 4.63
C ARG A 153 -10.85 -2.90 4.97
N CYS A 154 -9.60 -3.26 4.71
CA CYS A 154 -8.44 -2.37 4.78
C CYS A 154 -7.73 -2.34 3.43
N GLY A 155 -7.59 -1.17 2.82
CA GLY A 155 -6.88 -0.98 1.56
C GLY A 155 -7.51 0.04 0.62
N VAL A 156 -6.97 0.16 -0.58
CA VAL A 156 -7.47 1.03 -1.64
C VAL A 156 -7.98 0.19 -2.79
N TYR A 157 -9.17 0.52 -3.29
CA TYR A 157 -9.75 -0.18 -4.43
C TYR A 157 -9.74 0.69 -5.68
N TYR A 158 -9.67 0.01 -6.81
CA TYR A 158 -9.82 0.56 -8.15
C TYR A 158 -10.87 -0.27 -8.88
N ILE A 159 -11.98 0.35 -9.29
CA ILE A 159 -13.06 -0.31 -10.02
C ILE A 159 -13.21 0.38 -11.38
N ASN A 160 -13.07 -0.40 -12.44
CA ASN A 160 -13.43 0.01 -13.78
C ASN A 160 -14.74 -0.70 -14.13
N ASN A 161 -15.80 0.08 -14.32
CA ASN A 161 -17.13 -0.42 -14.66
C ASN A 161 -17.27 -0.81 -16.13
N GLU A 162 -16.21 -0.66 -16.93
CA GLU A 162 -16.12 -1.03 -18.35
C GLU A 162 -17.15 -0.29 -19.25
N ASN A 163 -17.81 0.74 -18.72
CA ASN A 163 -18.84 1.55 -19.37
C ASN A 163 -18.32 2.89 -19.92
N GLY A 164 -17.04 3.19 -19.74
CA GLY A 164 -16.41 4.46 -20.18
C GLY A 164 -16.55 5.62 -19.19
N GLU A 165 -17.23 5.42 -18.07
CA GLU A 165 -17.19 6.35 -16.95
C GLU A 165 -15.84 6.29 -16.23
N PRO A 166 -15.43 7.37 -15.54
CA PRO A 166 -14.24 7.35 -14.70
C PRO A 166 -14.28 6.20 -13.68
N PRO A 167 -13.13 5.54 -13.43
CA PRO A 167 -13.06 4.44 -12.48
C PRO A 167 -13.34 4.94 -11.06
N LEU A 168 -14.02 4.11 -10.27
CA LEU A 168 -14.27 4.39 -8.87
C LEU A 168 -13.03 4.00 -8.06
N VAL A 169 -12.41 5.00 -7.43
CA VAL A 169 -11.24 4.80 -6.57
C VAL A 169 -11.53 5.30 -5.16
N GLY A 170 -11.46 4.39 -4.20
CA GLY A 170 -11.80 4.67 -2.80
C GLY A 170 -10.93 3.91 -1.83
N ILE A 171 -11.06 4.27 -0.56
CA ILE A 171 -10.35 3.66 0.57
C ILE A 171 -11.36 2.81 1.35
N LEU A 172 -10.91 1.65 1.80
CA LEU A 172 -11.55 0.82 2.81
C LEU A 172 -10.71 0.99 4.07
N ASP A 173 -11.30 1.56 5.11
CA ASP A 173 -10.67 1.88 6.39
C ASP A 173 -11.36 1.19 7.58
N ALA A 174 -12.44 0.46 7.34
CA ALA A 174 -13.30 -0.07 8.41
C ALA A 174 -12.64 -1.17 9.25
N ASP A 175 -11.63 -1.87 8.70
CA ASP A 175 -10.84 -2.86 9.41
C ASP A 175 -9.35 -2.46 9.50
N CYS A 176 -9.00 -1.23 9.08
CA CYS A 176 -7.70 -0.63 9.35
C CYS A 176 -7.71 0.01 10.76
#